data_AF-A0A943P2M0-F1
#
_entry.id   AF-A0A943P2M0-F1
#
_cell.length_a   1.000
_cell.length_b   1.000
_cell.length_c   1.000
_cell.angle_alpha   90.00
_cell.angle_beta   90.00
_cell.angle_gamma   90.00
#
_symmetry.space_group_name_H-M   'P 1'
#
loop_
_entity.id
_entity.type
_entity.pdbx_description
1 polymer ?
#
loop_
_entity_poly.entity_id
_entity_poly.type
_entity_poly.pdbx_seq_one_letter_code
_entity_poly.pdbx_strand_id
1 'polypeptide(L)'
;MYESVYEGFLLCCMIVIGVLIILCLIRAVLGPRLADRIVATNMIGTMTIVEIAILALYMRESYLFDVCLIYAMISFLAVVVLTKIYEGAYQEKKITGHLSLKETDDEEEDEV
;
A
#
# COMPACT_ATOMS: atom_id res chain seq x y z
N MET A 1 34.02 9.55 -17.59
CA MET A 1 32.92 10.09 -18.43
C MET A 1 31.68 9.22 -18.34
N TYR A 2 31.75 7.90 -18.62
CA TYR A 2 30.59 7.01 -18.46
C TYR A 2 30.10 6.93 -17.00
N GLU A 3 30.99 6.72 -16.01
CA GLU A 3 30.61 6.69 -14.59
C GLU A 3 29.86 7.95 -14.13
N SER A 4 30.34 9.14 -14.50
CA SER A 4 29.70 10.41 -14.13
C SER A 4 28.30 10.59 -14.74
N VAL A 5 28.07 10.03 -15.95
CA VAL A 5 26.74 10.03 -16.58
C VAL A 5 25.81 9.05 -15.86
N TYR A 6 26.31 7.90 -15.42
CA TYR A 6 25.54 6.95 -14.61
C TYR A 6 25.16 7.54 -13.25
N GLU A 7 26.09 8.15 -12.54
CA GLU A 7 25.82 8.79 -11.24
C GLU A 7 24.80 9.93 -11.38
N GLY A 8 24.93 10.77 -12.41
CA GLY A 8 23.96 11.84 -12.69
C GLY A 8 22.57 11.30 -13.03
N PHE A 9 22.49 10.19 -13.77
CA PHE A 9 21.23 9.51 -14.08
C PHE A 9 20.57 8.93 -12.83
N LEU A 10 21.33 8.21 -11.98
CA LEU A 10 20.82 7.64 -10.73
C LEU A 10 20.30 8.72 -9.78
N LEU A 11 21.03 9.83 -9.65
CA LEU A 11 20.62 10.96 -8.81
C LEU A 11 19.34 11.62 -9.34
N CYS A 12 19.21 11.77 -10.66
CA CYS A 12 17.96 12.25 -11.29
C CYS A 12 16.78 11.32 -10.98
N CYS A 13 16.98 10.00 -11.12
CA CYS A 13 15.96 9.00 -10.78
C CYS A 13 15.53 9.08 -9.31
N MET A 14 16.47 9.21 -8.37
CA MET A 14 16.14 9.37 -6.94
C MET A 14 15.27 10.61 -6.70
N ILE A 15 15.62 11.76 -7.29
CA ILE A 15 14.82 12.99 -7.15
C ILE A 15 13.40 12.79 -7.71
N VAL A 16 13.28 12.20 -8.89
CA VAL A 16 11.98 11.94 -9.52
C VAL A 16 11.13 11.00 -8.66
N ILE A 17 11.71 9.92 -8.15
CA ILE A 17 11.01 8.97 -7.29
C ILE A 17 10.61 9.61 -5.96
N GLY A 18 11.49 10.40 -5.34
CA GLY A 18 11.15 11.15 -4.12
C GLY A 18 9.95 12.08 -4.32
N VAL A 19 9.87 12.78 -5.46
CA VAL A 19 8.69 13.60 -5.81
C VAL A 19 7.45 12.72 -6.01
N LEU A 20 7.57 11.57 -6.68
CA LEU A 20 6.46 10.64 -6.86
C LEU A 20 5.94 10.09 -5.52
N ILE A 21 6.82 9.80 -4.56
CA ILE A 21 6.44 9.36 -3.21
C ILE A 21 5.63 10.44 -2.50
N ILE A 22 6.04 11.71 -2.58
CA ILE A 22 5.28 12.83 -2.02
C ILE A 22 3.89 12.91 -2.66
N LEU A 23 3.79 12.79 -3.99
CA LEU A 23 2.51 12.78 -4.69
C LEU A 23 1.62 11.60 -4.31
N CYS A 24 2.22 10.41 -4.12
CA CYS A 24 1.52 9.22 -3.68
C CYS A 24 1.03 9.35 -2.23
N LEU A 25 1.80 9.97 -1.34
CA LEU A 25 1.38 10.29 0.03
C LEU A 25 0.17 11.23 0.04
N ILE A 26 0.17 12.28 -0.79
CA ILE A 26 -0.97 13.19 -0.92
C ILE A 26 -2.21 12.40 -1.38
N ARG A 27 -2.08 11.53 -2.40
CA ARG A 27 -3.19 10.68 -2.85
C ARG A 27 -3.68 9.70 -1.79
N ALA A 28 -2.78 9.12 -1.00
CA ALA A 28 -3.13 8.18 0.07
C ALA A 28 -3.98 8.86 1.16
N VAL A 29 -3.69 10.13 1.48
CA VAL A 29 -4.45 10.90 2.48
C VAL A 29 -5.78 11.40 1.93
N LEU A 30 -5.81 11.91 0.69
CA LEU A 30 -7.02 12.47 0.08
C LEU A 30 -8.00 11.41 -0.47
N GLY A 31 -7.61 10.13 -0.53
CA GLY A 31 -8.43 9.05 -1.04
C GLY A 31 -9.76 8.89 -0.26
N PRO A 32 -10.93 9.01 -0.91
CA PRO A 32 -12.24 8.89 -0.24
C PRO A 32 -12.62 7.43 0.03
N ARG A 33 -12.15 6.48 -0.79
CA ARG A 33 -12.43 5.05 -0.64
C ARG A 33 -11.28 4.33 0.06
N LEU A 34 -11.61 3.38 0.93
CA LEU A 34 -10.61 2.54 1.60
C LEU A 34 -9.76 1.74 0.61
N ALA A 35 -10.37 1.24 -0.48
CA ALA A 35 -9.66 0.56 -1.55
C ALA A 35 -8.58 1.45 -2.21
N ASP A 36 -8.89 2.73 -2.46
CA ASP A 36 -7.93 3.67 -3.05
C ASP A 36 -6.73 3.90 -2.11
N ARG A 37 -6.98 3.94 -0.80
CA ARG A 37 -5.94 4.05 0.23
C ARG A 37 -5.04 2.82 0.26
N ILE A 38 -5.60 1.62 0.17
CA ILE A 38 -4.85 0.35 0.13
C ILE A 38 -3.93 0.32 -1.10
N VAL A 39 -4.46 0.66 -2.27
CA VAL A 39 -3.69 0.71 -3.52
C VAL A 39 -2.61 1.78 -3.46
N ALA A 40 -2.90 2.96 -2.90
CA ALA A 40 -1.92 4.03 -2.73
C ALA A 40 -0.78 3.61 -1.79
N THR A 41 -1.07 2.96 -0.67
CA THR A 41 -0.05 2.43 0.26
C THR A 41 0.86 1.40 -0.41
N ASN A 42 0.29 0.49 -1.21
CA ASN A 42 1.09 -0.46 -1.99
C ASN A 42 2.03 0.27 -2.97
N MET A 43 1.52 1.28 -3.67
CA MET A 43 2.32 2.08 -4.61
C MET A 43 3.48 2.77 -3.90
N ILE A 44 3.23 3.38 -2.74
CA ILE A 44 4.27 4.01 -1.91
C ILE A 44 5.35 3.00 -1.55
N GLY A 45 4.95 1.81 -1.07
CA GLY A 45 5.88 0.74 -0.72
C GLY A 45 6.77 0.33 -1.89
N THR A 46 6.20 0.15 -3.09
CA THR A 46 6.98 -0.18 -4.29
C THR A 46 7.96 0.91 -4.70
N MET A 47 7.58 2.19 -4.59
CA MET A 47 8.48 3.31 -4.90
C MET A 47 9.65 3.39 -3.89
N THR A 48 9.38 3.19 -2.61
CA THR A 48 10.41 3.15 -1.56
C THR A 48 11.40 2.02 -1.78
N ILE A 49 10.95 0.82 -2.18
CA ILE A 49 11.82 -0.31 -2.49
C ILE A 49 12.75 0.02 -3.66
N VAL A 50 12.21 0.63 -4.73
CA VAL A 50 13.01 1.05 -5.88
C VAL A 50 14.03 2.12 -5.48
N GLU A 51 13.65 3.06 -4.61
CA GLU A 51 14.57 4.10 -4.12
C GLU A 51 15.72 3.51 -3.29
N ILE A 52 15.44 2.54 -2.40
CA ILE A 52 16.48 1.82 -1.65
C ILE A 52 17.40 1.04 -2.60
N ALA A 53 16.85 0.41 -3.65
CA ALA A 53 17.66 -0.31 -4.63
C ALA A 53 18.59 0.62 -5.44
N ILE A 54 18.10 1.81 -5.83
CA ILE A 54 18.93 2.82 -6.52
C ILE A 54 20.00 3.36 -5.57
N LEU A 55 19.65 3.58 -4.29
CA LEU A 55 20.60 4.01 -3.28
C LEU A 55 21.69 2.96 -3.05
N ALA A 56 21.35 1.67 -3.07
CA ALA A 56 22.30 0.56 -2.99
C ALA A 56 23.31 0.59 -4.14
N LEU A 57 22.83 0.83 -5.36
CA LEU A 57 23.69 0.98 -6.55
C LEU A 57 24.59 2.21 -6.45
N TYR A 58 24.06 3.33 -5.93
CA TYR A 58 24.81 4.57 -5.77
C TYR A 58 25.92 4.44 -4.71
N MET A 59 25.63 3.81 -3.56
CA MET A 59 26.61 3.60 -2.50
C MET A 59 27.57 2.45 -2.79
N ARG A 60 27.28 1.60 -3.78
CA ARG A 60 28.03 0.37 -4.13
C ARG A 60 28.13 -0.61 -2.97
N GLU A 61 27.16 -0.57 -2.08
CA GLU A 61 27.11 -1.35 -0.85
C GLU A 61 26.05 -2.45 -0.95
N SER A 62 26.50 -3.70 -0.93
CA SER A 62 25.61 -4.85 -1.18
C SER A 62 24.60 -5.10 -0.06
N TYR A 63 24.89 -4.67 1.18
CA TYR A 63 23.99 -4.89 2.33
C TYR A 63 22.65 -4.16 2.18
N LEU A 64 22.61 -3.09 1.38
CA LEU A 64 21.38 -2.33 1.12
C LEU A 64 20.38 -3.15 0.28
N PHE A 65 20.85 -4.12 -0.50
CA PHE A 65 19.96 -5.05 -1.22
C PHE A 65 19.24 -6.01 -0.29
N ASP A 66 19.88 -6.43 0.81
CA ASP A 66 19.22 -7.26 1.82
C ASP A 66 18.09 -6.48 2.50
N VAL A 67 18.36 -5.22 2.85
CA VAL A 67 17.33 -4.30 3.38
C VAL A 67 16.20 -4.09 2.38
N CYS A 68 16.53 -3.87 1.11
CA CYS A 68 15.56 -3.75 0.01
C CYS A 68 14.64 -4.97 -0.09
N LEU A 69 15.22 -6.18 -0.03
CA LEU A 69 14.47 -7.43 -0.11
C LEU A 69 13.55 -7.61 1.10
N ILE A 70 14.04 -7.31 2.30
CA ILE A 70 13.21 -7.33 3.52
C ILE A 70 12.06 -6.32 3.41
N TYR A 71 12.32 -5.11 2.91
CA TYR A 71 11.28 -4.10 2.70
C TYR A 71 10.24 -4.54 1.67
N ALA A 72 10.66 -5.24 0.61
CA ALA A 72 9.76 -5.82 -0.38
C ALA A 72 8.82 -6.86 0.24
N MET A 73 9.35 -7.75 1.06
CA MET A 73 8.54 -8.74 1.77
C MET A 73 7.56 -8.08 2.75
N ILE A 74 8.02 -7.10 3.54
CA ILE A 74 7.17 -6.38 4.51
C ILE A 74 6.07 -5.59 3.80
N SER A 75 6.40 -4.86 2.73
CA SER A 75 5.42 -4.07 1.97
C SER A 75 4.34 -4.95 1.37
N PHE A 76 4.71 -6.09 0.80
CA PHE A 76 3.75 -7.05 0.25
C PHE A 76 2.85 -7.62 1.35
N LEU A 77 3.43 -8.04 2.48
CA LEU A 77 2.67 -8.56 3.62
C LEU A 77 1.70 -7.52 4.20
N ALA A 78 2.11 -6.26 4.32
CA ALA A 78 1.26 -5.19 4.83
C ALA A 78 -0.04 -5.04 4.01
N VAL A 79 0.05 -5.12 2.68
CA VAL A 79 -1.11 -5.02 1.79
C VAL A 79 -2.00 -6.24 1.88
N VAL A 80 -1.42 -7.44 1.98
CA VAL A 80 -2.17 -8.70 2.16
C VAL A 80 -2.95 -8.69 3.47
N VAL A 81 -2.28 -8.32 4.58
CA VAL A 81 -2.90 -8.21 5.90
C VAL A 81 -4.01 -7.17 5.90
N LEU A 82 -3.77 -6.00 5.32
CA LEU A 82 -4.75 -4.93 5.24
C LEU A 82 -6.00 -5.37 4.43
N THR A 83 -5.79 -6.10 3.33
CA THR A 83 -6.89 -6.67 2.53
C THR A 83 -7.70 -7.68 3.35
N LYS A 84 -7.04 -8.55 4.12
CA LYS A 84 -7.69 -9.55 4.98
C LYS A 84 -8.50 -8.92 6.12
N ILE A 85 -7.95 -7.89 6.76
CA ILE A 85 -8.65 -7.14 7.80
C ILE A 85 -9.90 -6.47 7.21
N TYR A 86 -9.78 -5.89 6.01
CA TYR A 86 -10.90 -5.26 5.33
C TYR A 86 -12.00 -6.24 4.94
N GLU A 87 -11.63 -7.42 4.42
CA GLU A 87 -12.58 -8.50 4.12
C GLU A 87 -13.34 -8.96 5.38
N GLY A 88 -12.63 -9.14 6.49
CA GLY A 88 -13.22 -9.48 7.78
C GLY A 88 -14.21 -8.42 8.28
N ALA A 89 -13.82 -7.14 8.25
CA ALA A 89 -14.70 -6.04 8.65
C ALA A 89 -15.93 -5.87 7.74
N TYR A 90 -15.84 -6.27 6.46
CA TYR A 90 -16.96 -6.24 5.54
C TYR A 90 -17.97 -7.37 5.81
N GLN A 91 -17.49 -8.58 6.16
CA GLN A 91 -18.38 -9.70 6.52
C GLN A 91 -19.26 -9.37 7.74
N GLU A 92 -18.69 -8.72 8.76
CA GLU A 92 -19.43 -8.36 9.98
C GLU A 92 -20.63 -7.45 9.66
N LYS A 93 -20.44 -6.42 8.82
CA LYS A 93 -21.54 -5.54 8.39
C LYS A 93 -22.61 -6.27 7.59
N LYS A 94 -22.22 -7.25 6.76
CA LYS A 94 -23.18 -8.04 5.97
C LYS A 94 -24.00 -8.97 6.86
N ILE A 95 -23.40 -9.56 7.89
CA ILE A 95 -24.07 -10.45 8.85
C ILE A 95 -25.03 -9.66 9.74
N THR A 96 -24.61 -8.52 10.32
CA THR A 96 -25.48 -7.67 11.13
C THR A 96 -26.65 -7.11 10.31
N GLY A 97 -26.41 -6.73 9.05
CA GLY A 97 -27.48 -6.30 8.14
C GLY A 97 -28.51 -7.39 7.84
N HIS A 98 -28.06 -8.65 7.65
CA HIS A 98 -28.97 -9.78 7.47
C HIS A 98 -29.74 -10.16 8.74
N LEU A 99 -29.12 -10.01 9.92
CA LEU A 99 -29.78 -10.29 11.20
C LEU A 99 -30.89 -9.27 11.49
N SER A 100 -30.62 -7.97 11.26
CA SER A 100 -31.62 -6.92 11.45
C SER A 100 -32.80 -7.05 10.50
N LEU A 101 -32.57 -7.46 9.24
CA LEU A 101 -33.65 -7.69 8.27
C LEU A 101 -34.49 -8.90 8.67
N LYS A 102 -33.86 -9.95 9.20
CA LYS A 102 -34.55 -11.13 9.71
C LYS A 102 -35.38 -10.83 10.96
N GLU A 103 -34.88 -10.03 11.91
CA GLU A 103 -35.66 -9.60 13.08
C GLU A 103 -36.89 -8.76 12.68
N THR A 104 -36.79 -7.97 11.62
CA THR A 104 -37.94 -7.17 11.14
C THR A 104 -38.99 -8.04 10.46
N ASP A 105 -38.58 -9.03 9.67
CA ASP A 105 -39.50 -10.00 9.05
C ASP A 105 -40.18 -10.89 10.11
N ASP A 106 -39.44 -11.32 11.15
CA ASP A 106 -39.98 -12.13 12.25
C ASP A 106 -40.96 -11.31 13.13
N GLU A 107 -40.69 -10.01 13.37
CA GLU A 107 -41.62 -9.10 14.09
C GLU A 107 -42.90 -8.80 13.29
N GLU A 108 -42.80 -8.67 11.96
CA GLU A 108 -43.97 -8.48 11.09
C GLU A 108 -44.82 -9.76 10.96
N GLU A 109 -44.24 -10.95 11.04
CA GLU A 109 -44.99 -12.22 11.05
C GLU A 109 -45.75 -12.47 12.37
N ASP A 110 -45.22 -12.01 13.51
CA ASP A 110 -45.85 -12.18 14.83
C ASP A 110 -47.02 -11.20 15.10
N GLU A 111 -47.13 -10.10 14.34
CA GLU A 111 -48.24 -9.11 14.45
C GLU A 111 -49.51 -9.48 13.64
N VAL A 112 -49.49 -10.55 12.82
CA VAL A 112 -50.57 -10.96 11.89
C VAL A 112 -51.37 -12.17 12.40
#